data_AF-A0A3A5L725-F1
#
_entry.id   AF-A0A3A5L725-F1
#
_cell.length_a   1.000
_cell.length_b   1.000
_cell.length_c   1.000
_cell.angle_alpha   90.00
_cell.angle_beta   90.00
_cell.angle_gamma   90.00
#
_symmetry.space_group_name_H-M   'P 1'
#
loop_
_entity.id
_entity.type
_entity.pdbx_description
1 polymer ?
#
loop_
_entity_poly.entity_id
_entity_poly.type
_entity_poly.pdbx_seq_one_letter_code
_entity_poly.pdbx_strand_id
1 'polypeptide(L)'
;MTNNEFDELISKFNTFWNDNIVTAYIQIKTHLLQGLLNNTSNRLFNCIQHYSNVITLFVEEAEATFAKYTLTKKQQIHLLNYLNECRQTRTADTLELKRIESALRKGQLLPLPTFEEQSLSGQIFPDNPIYLEVNFEENGNTSPTFSA
;
A
#
# COMPACT_ATOMS: atom_id res chain seq x y z
N MET A 1 -34.00 12.73 -15.09
CA MET A 1 -32.76 12.76 -15.89
C MET A 1 -32.76 11.60 -16.87
N THR A 2 -32.30 11.81 -18.10
CA THR A 2 -32.18 10.74 -19.12
C THR A 2 -31.00 9.82 -18.80
N ASN A 3 -30.93 8.65 -19.45
CA ASN A 3 -29.80 7.74 -19.24
C ASN A 3 -28.47 8.32 -19.74
N ASN A 4 -28.48 9.01 -20.89
CA ASN A 4 -27.27 9.62 -21.44
C ASN A 4 -26.68 10.69 -20.50
N GLU A 5 -27.53 11.54 -19.90
CA GLU A 5 -27.10 12.54 -18.91
C GLU A 5 -26.55 11.90 -17.64
N PHE A 6 -27.15 10.78 -17.18
CA PHE A 6 -26.65 10.02 -16.03
C PHE A 6 -25.25 9.47 -16.31
N ASP A 7 -25.08 8.80 -17.44
CA ASP A 7 -23.82 8.17 -17.81
C ASP A 7 -22.71 9.20 -18.05
N GLU A 8 -23.05 10.38 -18.59
CA GLU A 8 -22.12 11.49 -18.75
C GLU A 8 -21.64 12.04 -17.39
N LEU A 9 -22.55 12.20 -16.43
CA LEU A 9 -22.19 12.64 -15.07
C LEU A 9 -21.30 11.61 -14.37
N ILE A 10 -21.64 10.32 -14.44
CA ILE A 10 -20.78 9.25 -13.91
C ILE A 10 -19.41 9.26 -14.58
N SER A 11 -19.35 9.48 -15.89
CA SER A 11 -18.08 9.60 -16.62
C SER A 11 -17.21 10.76 -16.13
N LYS A 12 -17.80 11.92 -15.80
CA LYS A 12 -17.09 13.05 -15.20
C LYS A 12 -16.53 12.72 -13.82
N PHE A 13 -17.33 12.08 -12.96
CA PHE A 13 -16.86 11.60 -11.66
C PHE A 13 -15.74 10.56 -11.80
N ASN A 14 -15.83 9.65 -12.77
CA ASN A 14 -14.77 8.68 -13.06
C ASN A 14 -13.49 9.34 -13.55
N THR A 15 -13.59 10.38 -14.37
CA THR A 15 -12.42 11.13 -14.81
C THR A 15 -11.73 11.77 -13.62
N PHE A 16 -12.49 12.48 -12.77
CA PHE A 16 -11.96 13.07 -11.55
C PHE A 16 -11.33 12.01 -10.63
N TRP A 17 -11.99 10.88 -10.44
CA TRP A 17 -11.51 9.77 -9.63
C TRP A 17 -10.15 9.27 -10.10
N ASN A 18 -10.00 8.99 -11.39
CA ASN A 18 -8.74 8.49 -11.95
C ASN A 18 -7.64 9.56 -11.87
N ASP A 19 -7.95 10.79 -12.25
CA ASP A 19 -6.94 11.85 -12.32
C ASP A 19 -6.42 12.26 -10.94
N ASN A 20 -7.28 12.22 -9.92
CA ASN A 20 -6.95 12.74 -8.58
C ASN A 20 -6.79 11.63 -7.54
N ILE A 21 -7.78 10.76 -7.36
CA ILE A 21 -7.78 9.75 -6.30
C ILE A 21 -6.75 8.66 -6.60
N VAL A 22 -6.82 8.06 -7.79
CA VAL A 22 -5.88 6.99 -8.18
C VAL A 22 -4.45 7.52 -8.23
N THR A 23 -4.24 8.70 -8.82
CA THR A 23 -2.92 9.36 -8.84
C THR A 23 -2.38 9.60 -7.43
N ALA A 24 -3.19 10.15 -6.51
CA ALA A 24 -2.77 10.39 -5.14
C ALA A 24 -2.40 9.10 -4.41
N TYR A 25 -3.19 8.04 -4.58
CA TYR A 25 -2.87 6.72 -4.01
C TYR A 25 -1.51 6.21 -4.50
N ILE A 26 -1.25 6.27 -5.82
CA ILE A 26 0.02 5.84 -6.41
C ILE A 26 1.17 6.65 -5.82
N GLN A 27 1.05 7.98 -5.77
CA GLN A 27 2.10 8.85 -5.22
C GLN A 27 2.41 8.54 -3.76
N ILE A 28 1.38 8.40 -2.91
CA ILE A 28 1.56 8.07 -1.49
C ILE A 28 2.21 6.69 -1.35
N LYS A 29 1.73 5.70 -2.09
CA LYS A 29 2.27 4.33 -2.04
C LYS A 29 3.71 4.27 -2.50
N THR A 30 4.05 4.92 -3.62
CA THR A 30 5.43 5.00 -4.11
C THR A 30 6.34 5.67 -3.08
N HIS A 31 5.89 6.76 -2.46
CA HIS A 31 6.68 7.44 -1.44
C HIS A 31 6.91 6.57 -0.20
N LEU A 32 5.90 5.82 0.25
CA LEU A 32 6.04 4.83 1.32
C LEU A 32 7.06 3.75 0.95
N LEU A 33 6.94 3.15 -0.24
CA LEU A 33 7.80 2.04 -0.67
C LEU A 33 9.27 2.43 -0.86
N GLN A 34 9.55 3.71 -1.12
CA GLN A 34 10.93 4.21 -1.20
C GLN A 34 11.66 4.21 0.15
N GLY A 35 10.97 3.93 1.27
CA GLY A 35 11.61 3.69 2.57
C GLY A 35 12.27 4.91 3.22
N LEU A 36 12.15 6.09 2.62
CA LEU A 36 12.72 7.34 3.11
C LEU A 36 11.81 8.01 4.15
N LEU A 37 11.57 7.33 5.27
CA LEU A 37 11.02 7.95 6.48
C LEU A 37 12.13 8.72 7.19
N ASN A 38 12.59 9.83 6.61
CA ASN A 38 13.33 10.83 7.37
C ASN A 38 12.31 11.60 8.25
N ASN A 39 12.67 12.74 8.87
CA ASN A 39 11.82 13.57 9.78
C ASN A 39 10.41 13.99 9.27
N THR A 40 9.93 13.43 8.17
CA THR A 40 8.65 13.55 7.50
C THR A 40 7.59 12.49 7.88
N SER A 41 7.86 11.58 8.83
CA SER A 41 6.87 10.58 9.30
C SER A 41 5.48 11.18 9.63
N ASN A 42 5.43 12.32 10.33
CA ASN A 42 4.18 13.03 10.62
C ASN A 42 3.49 13.58 9.34
N ARG A 43 4.26 13.96 8.31
CA ARG A 43 3.69 14.43 7.02
C ARG A 43 3.04 13.27 6.26
N LEU A 44 3.64 12.08 6.29
CA LEU A 44 3.12 10.88 5.62
C LEU A 44 1.82 10.38 6.25
N PHE A 45 1.72 10.36 7.58
CA PHE A 45 0.46 10.07 8.28
C PHE A 45 -0.65 11.05 7.85
N ASN A 46 -0.32 12.35 7.75
CA ASN A 46 -1.25 13.36 7.30
C ASN A 46 -1.67 13.15 5.83
N CYS A 47 -0.80 12.65 4.96
CA CYS A 47 -1.16 12.33 3.58
C CYS A 47 -2.18 11.19 3.48
N ILE A 48 -2.04 10.12 4.29
CA ILE A 48 -3.01 9.00 4.28
C ILE A 48 -4.37 9.46 4.79
N GLN A 49 -4.41 10.29 5.84
CA GLN A 49 -5.65 10.86 6.36
C GLN A 49 -6.29 11.81 5.34
N HIS A 50 -5.50 12.68 4.73
CA HIS A 50 -5.97 13.58 3.70
C HIS A 50 -6.57 12.80 2.52
N TYR A 51 -5.87 11.80 2.01
CA TYR A 51 -6.36 10.90 0.97
C TYR A 51 -7.74 10.29 1.31
N SER A 52 -7.87 9.73 2.53
CA SER A 52 -9.12 9.16 3.00
C SER A 52 -10.27 10.19 3.04
N ASN A 53 -9.96 11.43 3.42
CA ASN A 53 -10.92 12.53 3.47
C ASN A 53 -11.33 13.00 2.07
N VAL A 54 -10.41 13.05 1.11
CA VAL A 54 -10.74 13.42 -0.28
C VAL A 54 -11.77 12.43 -0.86
N ILE A 55 -11.62 11.13 -0.60
CA ILE A 55 -12.62 10.14 -1.06
C ILE A 55 -13.97 10.34 -0.35
N THR A 56 -13.99 10.64 0.95
CA THR A 56 -15.23 10.97 1.66
C THR A 56 -15.94 12.16 1.02
N LEU A 57 -15.21 13.25 0.78
CA LEU A 57 -15.76 14.45 0.13
C LEU A 57 -16.23 14.17 -1.30
N PHE A 58 -15.51 13.33 -2.05
CA PHE A 58 -15.92 12.91 -3.39
C PHE A 58 -17.27 12.18 -3.37
N VAL A 59 -17.45 11.24 -2.43
CA VAL A 59 -18.71 10.50 -2.27
C VAL A 59 -19.85 11.46 -1.89
N GLU A 60 -19.62 12.37 -0.95
CA GLU A 60 -20.61 13.38 -0.54
C GLU A 60 -21.01 14.29 -1.70
N GLU A 61 -20.04 14.75 -2.51
CA GLU A 61 -20.31 15.60 -3.67
C GLU A 61 -21.08 14.85 -4.77
N ALA A 62 -20.76 13.58 -5.00
CA ALA A 62 -21.51 12.74 -5.93
C ALA A 62 -22.96 12.57 -5.45
N GLU A 63 -23.18 12.26 -4.17
CA GLU A 63 -24.52 12.18 -3.58
C GLU A 63 -25.28 13.51 -3.71
N ALA A 64 -24.65 14.62 -3.35
CA ALA A 64 -25.25 15.96 -3.43
C ALA A 64 -25.58 16.36 -4.88
N THR A 65 -24.75 15.95 -5.85
CA THR A 65 -24.98 16.20 -7.26
C THR A 65 -26.20 15.42 -7.76
N PHE A 66 -26.25 14.11 -7.48
CA PHE A 66 -27.35 13.27 -7.95
C PHE A 66 -28.67 13.52 -7.20
N ALA A 67 -28.63 14.02 -5.96
CA ALA A 67 -29.82 14.39 -5.18
C ALA A 67 -30.68 15.49 -5.85
N LYS A 68 -30.08 16.29 -6.75
CA LYS A 68 -30.78 17.34 -7.51
C LYS A 68 -31.68 16.79 -8.63
N TYR A 69 -31.60 15.49 -8.92
CA TYR A 69 -32.27 14.87 -10.06
C TYR A 69 -33.24 13.77 -9.62
N THR A 70 -34.38 13.66 -10.31
CA THR A 70 -35.23 12.48 -10.20
C THR A 70 -34.61 11.33 -10.99
N LEU A 71 -34.14 10.32 -10.26
CA LEU A 71 -33.53 9.11 -10.80
C LEU A 71 -34.54 7.97 -10.93
N THR A 72 -34.40 7.17 -11.99
CA THR A 72 -35.10 5.89 -12.09
C THR A 72 -34.54 4.87 -11.10
N LYS A 73 -35.32 3.84 -10.76
CA LYS A 73 -34.85 2.75 -9.88
C LYS A 73 -33.55 2.11 -10.36
N LYS A 74 -33.38 1.95 -11.67
CA LYS A 74 -32.14 1.39 -12.26
C LYS A 74 -30.94 2.32 -12.03
N GLN A 75 -31.11 3.62 -12.23
CA GLN A 75 -30.07 4.62 -11.98
C GLN A 75 -29.72 4.73 -10.49
N GLN A 76 -30.71 4.64 -9.59
CA GLN A 76 -30.48 4.62 -8.15
C GLN A 76 -29.62 3.43 -7.72
N ILE A 77 -29.92 2.23 -8.24
CA ILE A 77 -29.12 1.03 -7.96
C ILE A 77 -27.69 1.18 -8.50
N HIS A 78 -27.55 1.71 -9.73
CA HIS A 78 -26.24 1.96 -10.32
C HIS A 78 -25.42 2.94 -9.45
N LEU A 79 -26.00 4.09 -9.10
CA LEU A 79 -25.35 5.07 -8.25
C LEU A 79 -24.97 4.47 -6.88
N LEU A 80 -25.86 3.70 -6.26
CA LEU A 80 -25.58 3.06 -4.97
C LEU A 80 -24.37 2.11 -5.06
N ASN A 81 -24.31 1.29 -6.11
CA ASN A 81 -23.18 0.39 -6.34
C ASN A 81 -21.89 1.18 -6.54
N TYR A 82 -21.94 2.20 -7.39
CA TYR A 82 -20.81 3.09 -7.66
C TYR A 82 -20.23 3.74 -6.38
N LEU A 83 -21.10 4.32 -5.55
CA LEU A 83 -20.68 4.95 -4.29
C LEU A 83 -20.16 3.92 -3.28
N ASN A 84 -20.73 2.71 -3.26
CA ASN A 84 -20.23 1.63 -2.41
C ASN A 84 -18.84 1.16 -2.84
N GLU A 85 -18.56 1.05 -4.14
CA GLU A 85 -17.21 0.76 -4.64
C GLU A 85 -16.22 1.82 -4.15
N CYS A 86 -16.56 3.11 -4.26
CA CYS A 86 -15.71 4.20 -3.77
C CYS A 86 -15.42 4.09 -2.26
N ARG A 87 -16.43 3.77 -1.45
CA ARG A 87 -16.28 3.58 0.01
C ARG A 87 -15.44 2.35 0.35
N GLN A 88 -15.58 1.27 -0.41
CA GLN A 88 -14.77 0.07 -0.26
C GLN A 88 -13.31 0.37 -0.60
N THR A 89 -13.04 1.06 -1.71
CA THR A 89 -11.70 1.51 -2.09
C THR A 89 -11.07 2.38 -1.01
N ARG A 90 -11.80 3.37 -0.47
CA ARG A 90 -11.32 4.18 0.66
C ARG A 90 -10.83 3.31 1.82
N THR A 91 -11.62 2.30 2.19
CA THR A 91 -11.34 1.42 3.32
C THR A 91 -10.11 0.54 3.03
N ALA A 92 -10.10 -0.11 1.87
CA ALA A 92 -9.03 -1.01 1.44
C ALA A 92 -7.69 -0.27 1.31
N ASP A 93 -7.67 0.84 0.59
CA ASP A 93 -6.46 1.62 0.34
C ASP A 93 -5.92 2.22 1.63
N THR A 94 -6.78 2.81 2.47
CA THR A 94 -6.35 3.38 3.76
C THR A 94 -5.72 2.30 4.64
N LEU A 95 -6.30 1.09 4.66
CA LEU A 95 -5.75 -0.03 5.43
C LEU A 95 -4.40 -0.49 4.87
N GLU A 96 -4.28 -0.60 3.55
CA GLU A 96 -3.04 -0.99 2.89
C GLU A 96 -1.93 0.02 3.15
N LEU A 97 -2.19 1.32 2.93
CA LEU A 97 -1.21 2.37 3.14
C LEU A 97 -0.75 2.42 4.60
N LYS A 98 -1.67 2.28 5.57
CA LYS A 98 -1.33 2.17 7.01
C LYS A 98 -0.49 0.94 7.32
N ARG A 99 -0.75 -0.19 6.67
CA ARG A 99 0.04 -1.42 6.84
C ARG A 99 1.46 -1.23 6.35
N ILE A 100 1.65 -0.64 5.17
CA ILE A 100 2.98 -0.35 4.60
C ILE A 100 3.72 0.62 5.54
N GLU A 101 3.05 1.69 5.94
CA GLU A 101 3.60 2.71 6.84
C GLU A 101 4.05 2.13 8.20
N SER A 102 3.23 1.27 8.81
CA SER A 102 3.57 0.58 10.06
C SER A 102 4.76 -0.36 9.90
N ALA A 103 4.85 -1.09 8.79
CA ALA A 103 5.98 -1.99 8.52
C ALA A 103 7.30 -1.21 8.43
N LEU A 104 7.29 -0.04 7.79
CA LEU A 104 8.47 0.82 7.69
C LEU A 104 8.89 1.37 9.05
N ARG A 105 7.95 1.83 9.90
CA ARG A 105 8.26 2.26 11.27
C ARG A 105 8.88 1.14 12.10
N LYS A 106 8.34 -0.08 12.01
CA LYS A 106 8.88 -1.23 12.74
C LYS A 106 10.28 -1.62 12.27
N GLY A 107 10.54 -1.53 10.96
CA GLY A 107 11.88 -1.78 10.40
C GLY A 107 12.92 -0.75 10.85
N GLN A 108 12.53 0.50 11.09
CA GLN A 108 13.41 1.56 11.62
C GLN A 108 13.64 1.48 13.14
N LEU A 109 12.72 0.86 13.88
CA LEU A 109 12.80 0.73 15.34
C LEU A 109 13.59 -0.48 15.82
N LEU A 110 14.08 -1.34 14.90
CA LEU A 110 15.09 -2.32 15.25
C LEU A 110 16.45 -1.63 15.19
N PRO A 111 17.08 -1.30 16.34
CA PRO A 111 18.48 -0.92 16.30
C PRO A 111 19.25 -2.07 15.64
N LEU A 112 20.19 -1.73 14.76
CA LEU A 112 21.22 -2.72 14.41
C LEU A 112 21.82 -3.19 15.75
N PRO A 113 21.87 -4.50 16.02
CA PRO A 113 22.46 -4.97 17.27
C PRO A 113 23.86 -4.40 17.37
N THR A 114 24.20 -3.83 18.52
CA THR A 114 25.51 -3.25 18.79
C THR A 114 26.60 -4.31 18.62
N PHE A 115 27.85 -3.90 18.42
CA PHE A 115 28.97 -4.85 18.34
C PHE A 115 29.00 -5.78 19.56
N GLU A 116 28.69 -5.27 20.75
CA GLU A 116 28.56 -6.06 21.97
C GLU A 116 27.41 -7.07 21.90
N GLU A 117 26.21 -6.66 21.47
CA GLU A 117 25.06 -7.57 21.30
C GLU A 117 25.29 -8.63 20.21
N GLN A 118 25.97 -8.27 19.12
CA GLN A 118 26.38 -9.21 18.07
C GLN A 118 27.41 -10.21 18.60
N SER A 119 28.41 -9.75 19.34
CA SER A 119 29.43 -10.59 19.96
C SER A 119 28.86 -11.57 21.01
N LEU A 120 27.85 -11.13 21.76
CA LEU A 120 27.13 -11.95 22.74
C LEU A 120 26.22 -13.00 22.09
N SER A 121 25.71 -12.72 20.89
CA SER A 121 24.84 -13.65 20.13
C SER A 121 25.60 -14.78 19.42
N GLY A 122 26.93 -14.75 19.41
CA GLY A 122 27.78 -15.77 18.80
C GLY A 122 27.80 -15.78 17.27
N GLN A 123 27.14 -14.81 16.60
CA GLN A 123 27.30 -14.60 15.16
C GLN A 123 28.54 -13.75 14.89
N ILE A 124 29.70 -14.37 15.08
CA ILE A 124 30.97 -13.86 14.55
C ILE A 124 31.03 -14.32 13.10
N PHE A 125 30.99 -13.40 12.13
CA PHE A 125 31.52 -13.72 10.81
C PHE A 125 32.99 -14.11 11.03
N PRO A 126 33.42 -15.35 10.74
CA PRO A 126 34.79 -15.73 11.02
C PRO A 126 35.72 -14.84 10.19
N ASP A 127 36.69 -14.20 10.84
CA ASP A 127 37.74 -13.38 10.19
C ASP A 127 38.56 -14.17 9.15
N ASN A 128 38.41 -15.50 9.14
CA ASN A 128 38.92 -16.38 8.12
C ASN A 128 37.80 -17.35 7.69
N PRO A 129 37.00 -17.04 6.64
CA PRO A 129 35.96 -17.95 6.19
C PRO A 129 36.62 -19.24 5.71
N ILE A 130 36.32 -20.36 6.37
CA ILE A 130 36.58 -21.69 5.79
C ILE A 130 35.55 -21.82 4.67
N TYR A 131 35.95 -21.48 3.45
CA TYR A 131 35.21 -21.92 2.27
C TYR A 131 35.31 -23.44 2.27
N LEU A 132 34.23 -24.11 2.66
CA LEU A 132 34.09 -25.54 2.45
C LEU A 132 34.17 -25.77 0.94
N GLU A 133 35.27 -26.36 0.47
CA GLU A 133 35.34 -26.90 -0.87
C GLU A 133 34.33 -28.05 -0.94
N VAL A 134 33.19 -27.78 -1.56
CA VAL A 134 32.17 -28.79 -1.80
C VAL A 134 32.65 -29.64 -2.97
N ASN A 135 33.26 -30.78 -2.67
CA ASN A 135 33.51 -31.81 -3.67
C ASN A 135 32.19 -32.51 -3.99
N PHE A 136 31.59 -32.16 -5.11
CA PHE A 136 30.53 -32.97 -5.70
C PHE A 136 31.20 -34.14 -6.42
N GLU A 137 31.34 -35.26 -5.72
CA GLU A 137 31.65 -36.50 -6.44
C GLU A 137 30.49 -36.79 -7.38
N GLU A 138 30.76 -36.74 -8.68
CA GLU A 138 29.89 -37.22 -9.74
C GLU A 138 29.73 -38.73 -9.57
N ASN A 139 28.85 -39.17 -8.67
CA ASN A 139 28.06 -40.40 -8.79
C ASN A 139 27.14 -40.56 -7.58
N GLY A 140 25.85 -40.34 -7.83
CA GLY A 140 24.75 -41.04 -7.16
C GLY A 140 24.73 -41.07 -5.63
N ASN A 141 24.10 -40.06 -5.05
CA ASN A 141 23.34 -40.18 -3.80
C ASN A 141 24.15 -40.48 -2.53
N THR A 142 24.78 -39.46 -1.94
CA THR A 142 24.92 -39.34 -0.47
C THR A 142 25.05 -37.87 -0.09
N SER A 143 24.50 -37.52 1.07
CA SER A 143 24.55 -36.18 1.67
C SER A 143 25.95 -35.57 1.65
N PRO A 144 26.09 -34.25 1.50
CA PRO A 144 27.38 -33.59 1.55
C PRO A 144 28.07 -33.93 2.88
N THR A 145 29.32 -34.37 2.80
CA THR A 145 30.18 -34.54 3.96
C THR A 145 31.14 -33.36 4.05
N PHE A 146 31.33 -32.87 5.27
CA PHE A 146 32.20 -31.74 5.57
C PHE A 146 33.42 -32.26 6.33
N SER A 147 34.62 -32.01 5.82
CA SER A 147 35.88 -32.24 6.52
C SER A 147 36.38 -30.91 7.11
N ALA A 148 36.96 -31.00 8.32
CA ALA A 148 37.61 -29.88 8.99
C ALA A 148 39.06 -29.70 8.51
#